data_AF-A0A2E8KNW3-F1
#
_entry.id   AF-A0A2E8KNW3-F1
#
_cell.length_a   1.000
_cell.length_b   1.000
_cell.length_c   1.000
_cell.angle_alpha   90.00
_cell.angle_beta   90.00
_cell.angle_gamma   90.00
#
_symmetry.space_group_name_H-M   'P 1'
#
loop_
_entity.id
_entity.type
_entity.pdbx_description
1 polymer ?
#
loop_
_entity_poly.entity_id
_entity_poly.type
_entity_poly.pdbx_seq_one_letter_code
_entity_poly.pdbx_strand_id
1 'polypeptide(L)'
;MTTTPSTVDKDDLFNSSTMTFGEHLEELRVCLIRGAIGLLCGVAIGFFVAKPVIHIIESPLRKALGDYYTERAIEVFDAWTPRRAGGPTLPYSRKEIVDAVEQHNLSFDLREIHPHRLPGAKPDLSQQESFDTESLAPILLWQPLARDSRVSITTLSAQEAFGIYVKASFLVGLVLAGPWIIYQLWIFVAAGLYPHEKKVVHIFLPASTGLFAAGVLLAFFFVFDFVLTYLLAFNEWLGLDPDPRISEWLSFVLFLPVGFGLGFQLPLVMVFLDRLGIVEVKTFTSQWRMAFVVIFIAAAILTPADPYSMLLLATPLAALYFGGIGLCRWLNKSPAS
;
A
#
# COMPACT_ATOMS: atom_id res chain seq x y z
N MET A 1 -10.24 -29.39 -78.65
CA MET A 1 -9.36 -29.29 -77.46
C MET A 1 -9.36 -27.85 -77.01
N THR A 2 -10.20 -27.52 -76.04
CA THR A 2 -10.30 -26.19 -75.44
C THR A 2 -10.01 -26.36 -73.96
N THR A 3 -8.79 -26.02 -73.55
CA THR A 3 -8.38 -25.96 -72.15
C THR A 3 -8.92 -24.68 -71.53
N THR A 4 -9.92 -24.82 -70.68
CA THR A 4 -10.42 -23.76 -69.79
C THR A 4 -9.31 -23.36 -68.81
N PRO A 5 -9.01 -22.07 -68.60
CA PRO A 5 -8.12 -21.66 -67.53
C PRO A 5 -8.86 -21.84 -66.20
N SER A 6 -8.20 -22.51 -65.26
CA SER A 6 -8.64 -22.65 -63.88
C SER A 6 -8.86 -21.27 -63.28
N THR A 7 -10.10 -21.00 -62.90
CA THR A 7 -10.47 -19.85 -62.06
C THR A 7 -9.70 -19.97 -60.75
N VAL A 8 -8.68 -19.13 -60.61
CA VAL A 8 -8.05 -18.81 -59.33
C VAL A 8 -9.17 -18.36 -58.40
N ASP A 9 -9.39 -19.16 -57.37
CA ASP A 9 -10.33 -18.91 -56.30
C ASP A 9 -10.04 -17.54 -55.69
N LYS A 10 -10.96 -16.59 -55.88
CA LYS A 10 -10.82 -15.21 -55.40
C LYS A 10 -11.27 -15.06 -53.94
N ASP A 11 -11.65 -16.15 -53.29
CA ASP A 11 -12.10 -16.13 -51.89
C ASP A 11 -10.95 -16.31 -50.88
N ASP A 12 -9.72 -16.50 -51.35
CA ASP A 12 -8.52 -16.60 -50.49
C ASP A 12 -7.88 -15.23 -50.17
N LEU A 13 -8.70 -14.17 -50.17
CA LEU A 13 -8.32 -12.79 -49.80
C LEU A 13 -8.06 -12.61 -48.28
N PHE A 14 -8.32 -13.65 -47.48
CA PHE A 14 -8.07 -13.66 -46.04
C PHE A 14 -6.80 -14.43 -45.63
N ASN A 15 -6.02 -14.96 -46.59
CA ASN A 15 -4.93 -15.88 -46.30
C ASN A 15 -3.58 -15.18 -45.95
N SER A 16 -3.63 -14.04 -45.24
CA SER A 16 -2.42 -13.38 -44.70
C SER A 16 -2.63 -12.85 -43.28
N SER A 17 -2.61 -13.79 -42.33
CA SER A 17 -2.08 -13.59 -40.97
C SER A 17 -2.76 -12.54 -40.07
N THR A 18 -4.05 -12.69 -39.84
CA THR A 18 -4.69 -12.27 -38.58
C THR A 18 -5.69 -13.35 -38.19
N MET A 19 -5.64 -13.81 -36.93
CA MET A 19 -6.60 -14.79 -36.41
C MET A 19 -8.03 -14.31 -36.69
N THR A 20 -8.93 -15.22 -37.05
CA THR A 20 -10.34 -14.87 -37.20
C THR A 20 -10.90 -14.38 -35.85
N PHE A 21 -11.94 -13.56 -35.86
CA PHE A 21 -12.56 -13.08 -34.61
C PHE A 21 -12.97 -14.24 -33.68
N GLY A 22 -13.43 -15.37 -34.26
CA GLY A 22 -13.72 -16.59 -33.51
C GLY A 22 -12.49 -17.22 -32.86
N GLU A 23 -11.36 -17.27 -33.57
CA GLU A 23 -10.08 -17.75 -33.01
C GLU A 23 -9.56 -16.83 -31.91
N HIS A 24 -9.69 -15.51 -32.04
CA HIS A 24 -9.29 -14.56 -30.99
C HIS A 24 -10.16 -14.70 -29.73
N LEU A 25 -11.46 -14.96 -29.87
CA LEU A 25 -12.34 -15.29 -28.75
C LEU A 25 -11.97 -16.62 -28.09
N GLU A 26 -11.52 -17.60 -28.86
CA GLU A 26 -11.07 -18.87 -28.32
C GLU A 26 -9.75 -18.71 -27.53
N GLU A 27 -8.81 -17.91 -28.05
CA GLU A 27 -7.61 -17.53 -27.30
C GLU A 27 -7.93 -16.78 -26.01
N LEU A 28 -8.89 -15.84 -26.05
CA LEU A 28 -9.37 -15.16 -24.85
C LEU A 28 -9.88 -16.16 -23.81
N ARG A 29 -10.73 -17.11 -24.22
CA ARG A 29 -11.26 -18.15 -23.34
C ARG A 29 -10.14 -18.99 -22.71
N VAL A 30 -9.20 -19.46 -23.53
CA VAL A 30 -8.07 -20.28 -23.07
C VAL A 30 -7.20 -19.51 -22.08
N CYS A 31 -6.88 -18.25 -22.39
CA CYS A 31 -6.08 -17.38 -21.51
C CYS A 31 -6.81 -17.10 -20.20
N LEU A 32 -8.12 -16.84 -20.24
CA LEU A 32 -8.94 -16.65 -19.04
C LEU A 32 -8.97 -17.91 -18.16
N ILE A 33 -9.17 -19.09 -18.74
CA ILE A 33 -9.18 -20.35 -17.98
C ILE A 33 -7.81 -20.61 -17.35
N ARG A 34 -6.72 -20.50 -18.13
CA ARG A 34 -5.35 -20.69 -17.62
C ARG A 34 -4.99 -19.65 -16.55
N GLY A 35 -5.41 -18.40 -16.74
CA GLY A 35 -5.27 -17.32 -15.77
C GLY A 35 -6.02 -17.63 -14.47
N ALA A 36 -7.26 -18.09 -14.57
CA ALA A 36 -8.08 -18.48 -13.42
C ALA A 36 -7.49 -19.68 -12.66
N ILE A 37 -6.97 -20.69 -13.35
CA ILE A 37 -6.27 -21.81 -12.72
C ILE A 37 -5.03 -21.31 -11.98
N GLY A 38 -4.23 -20.45 -12.61
CA GLY A 38 -3.06 -19.85 -11.97
C GLY A 38 -3.41 -19.01 -10.75
N LEU A 39 -4.51 -18.25 -10.81
CA LEU A 39 -5.04 -17.51 -9.66
C LEU A 39 -5.49 -18.47 -8.55
N LEU A 40 -6.20 -19.54 -8.86
CA LEU A 40 -6.61 -20.54 -7.86
C LEU A 40 -5.40 -21.19 -7.18
N CYS A 41 -4.36 -21.56 -7.96
CA CYS A 41 -3.09 -22.04 -7.40
C CYS A 41 -2.42 -20.98 -6.53
N GLY A 42 -2.37 -19.73 -6.99
CA GLY A 42 -1.82 -18.61 -6.22
C GLY A 42 -2.56 -18.37 -4.90
N VAL A 43 -3.89 -18.39 -4.91
CA VAL A 43 -4.74 -18.29 -3.72
C VAL A 43 -4.54 -19.48 -2.78
N ALA A 44 -4.42 -20.70 -3.31
CA ALA A 44 -4.11 -21.87 -2.50
C ALA A 44 -2.75 -21.72 -1.79
N ILE A 45 -1.71 -21.26 -2.50
CA ILE A 45 -0.40 -20.95 -1.91
C ILE A 45 -0.54 -19.81 -0.90
N GLY A 46 -1.28 -18.76 -1.25
CA GLY A 46 -1.58 -17.62 -0.39
C GLY A 46 -2.21 -18.05 0.93
N PHE A 47 -3.06 -19.07 0.94
CA PHE A 47 -3.64 -19.63 2.15
C PHE A 47 -2.60 -20.23 3.12
N PHE A 48 -1.47 -20.73 2.64
CA PHE A 48 -0.38 -21.21 3.51
C PHE A 48 0.59 -20.09 3.91
N VAL A 49 0.72 -19.05 3.08
CA VAL A 49 1.70 -17.95 3.25
C VAL A 49 1.09 -16.70 3.90
N ALA A 50 -0.23 -16.58 4.01
CA ALA A 50 -0.90 -15.39 4.53
C ALA A 50 -0.50 -15.06 5.97
N LYS A 51 -0.36 -16.06 6.85
CA LYS A 51 -0.04 -15.85 8.27
C LYS A 51 1.26 -15.06 8.48
N PRO A 52 2.43 -15.47 7.94
CA PRO A 52 3.65 -14.67 8.09
C PRO A 52 3.55 -13.30 7.38
N VAL A 53 2.82 -13.22 6.27
CA VAL A 53 2.63 -11.95 5.54
C VAL A 53 1.82 -10.95 6.38
N ILE A 54 0.78 -11.38 7.09
CA ILE A 54 0.02 -10.51 8.02
C ILE A 54 0.97 -9.93 9.08
N HIS A 55 1.87 -10.73 9.66
CA HIS A 55 2.81 -10.23 10.66
C HIS A 55 3.76 -9.18 10.10
N ILE A 56 4.24 -9.37 8.87
CA ILE A 56 5.06 -8.39 8.15
C ILE A 56 4.27 -7.09 7.90
N ILE A 57 3.01 -7.23 7.49
CA ILE A 57 2.08 -6.11 7.22
C ILE A 57 1.70 -5.32 8.48
N GLU A 58 1.68 -5.94 9.65
CA GLU A 58 1.43 -5.25 10.91
C GLU A 58 2.59 -4.35 11.34
N SER A 59 3.81 -4.65 10.88
CA SER A 59 5.02 -3.97 11.35
C SER A 59 5.06 -2.45 11.09
N PRO A 60 4.65 -1.92 9.90
CA PRO A 60 4.68 -0.48 9.67
C PRO A 60 3.72 0.27 10.59
N LEU A 61 2.53 -0.29 10.85
CA LEU A 61 1.57 0.32 11.77
C LEU A 61 2.08 0.33 13.20
N ARG A 62 2.60 -0.80 13.69
CA ARG A 62 3.16 -0.88 15.06
C ARG A 62 4.31 0.09 15.25
N LYS A 63 5.17 0.23 14.24
CA LYS A 63 6.28 1.18 14.24
C LYS A 63 5.74 2.62 14.28
N ALA A 64 4.84 2.99 13.36
CA ALA A 64 4.28 4.34 13.29
C ALA A 64 3.54 4.75 14.57
N LEU A 65 2.76 3.84 15.17
CA LEU A 65 2.11 4.08 16.47
C LEU A 65 3.13 4.21 17.61
N GLY A 66 4.17 3.37 17.61
CA GLY A 66 5.24 3.44 18.59
C GLY A 66 5.97 4.77 18.54
N ASP A 67 6.35 5.21 17.35
CA ASP A 67 6.99 6.50 17.09
C ASP A 67 6.07 7.65 17.55
N TYR A 68 4.80 7.61 17.15
CA TYR A 68 3.78 8.60 17.54
C TYR A 68 3.60 8.75 19.06
N TYR A 69 3.35 7.66 19.77
CA TYR A 69 3.14 7.73 21.23
C TYR A 69 4.42 8.07 22.00
N THR A 70 5.57 7.72 21.45
CA THR A 70 6.87 8.09 22.00
C THR A 70 7.11 9.58 21.90
N GLU A 71 6.94 10.17 20.70
CA GLU A 71 7.08 11.61 20.48
C GLU A 71 6.13 12.39 21.38
N ARG A 72 4.84 12.01 21.42
CA ARG A 72 3.85 12.62 22.30
C ARG A 72 4.21 12.52 23.79
N ALA A 73 4.72 11.37 24.25
CA ALA A 73 5.13 11.21 25.64
C ALA A 73 6.34 12.09 26.00
N ILE A 74 7.28 12.26 25.08
CA ILE A 74 8.43 13.18 25.23
C ILE A 74 7.96 14.62 25.27
N GLU A 75 7.02 15.02 24.41
CA GLU A 75 6.45 16.37 24.43
C GLU A 75 5.72 16.67 25.76
N VAL A 76 4.91 15.73 26.25
CA VAL A 76 4.25 15.86 27.56
C VAL A 76 5.29 15.98 28.68
N PHE A 77 6.39 15.24 28.59
CA PHE A 77 7.49 15.33 29.54
C PHE A 77 8.21 16.69 29.49
N ASP A 78 8.55 17.18 28.30
CA ASP A 78 9.25 18.45 28.09
C ASP A 78 8.37 19.66 28.48
N ALA A 79 7.05 19.56 28.28
CA ALA A 79 6.08 20.59 28.65
C ALA A 79 5.69 20.57 30.14
N TRP A 80 6.01 19.50 30.87
CA TRP A 80 5.58 19.36 32.26
C TRP A 80 6.26 20.41 33.15
N THR A 81 5.45 21.06 33.98
CA THR A 81 5.94 22.03 34.98
C THR A 81 5.27 21.77 36.32
N PRO A 82 5.97 22.01 37.45
CA PRO A 82 5.39 21.82 38.76
C PRO A 82 4.23 22.80 38.99
N ARG A 83 3.13 22.28 39.54
CA ARG A 83 1.89 23.05 39.79
C ARG A 83 2.05 24.19 40.80
N ARG A 84 3.09 24.14 41.64
CA ARG A 84 3.42 25.16 42.65
C ARG A 84 4.89 25.56 42.58
N ALA A 85 5.19 26.79 42.99
CA ALA A 85 6.56 27.26 43.12
C ALA A 85 7.34 26.41 44.14
N GLY A 86 8.50 25.88 43.75
CA GLY A 86 9.27 24.92 44.56
C GLY A 86 8.64 23.53 44.64
N GLY A 87 7.75 23.17 43.70
CA GLY A 87 7.19 21.84 43.56
C GLY A 87 8.23 20.76 43.18
N PRO A 88 7.78 19.50 43.06
CA PRO A 88 8.66 18.38 42.72
C PRO A 88 9.32 18.59 41.34
N THR A 89 10.50 18.00 41.15
CA THR A 89 11.18 17.95 39.85
C THR A 89 10.95 16.60 39.18
N LEU A 90 11.07 16.55 37.85
CA LEU A 90 11.04 15.30 37.11
C LEU A 90 12.23 14.40 37.54
N PRO A 91 12.01 13.08 37.70
CA PRO A 91 13.02 12.18 38.24
C PRO A 91 14.11 11.75 37.25
N TYR A 92 13.90 11.99 35.94
CA TYR A 92 14.84 11.65 34.88
C TYR A 92 15.19 12.90 34.07
N SER A 93 16.35 12.90 33.43
CA SER A 93 16.67 13.86 32.38
C SER A 93 16.08 13.43 31.03
N ARG A 94 15.88 14.38 30.12
CA ARG A 94 15.42 14.11 28.74
C ARG A 94 16.32 13.08 28.03
N LYS A 95 17.63 13.15 28.24
CA LYS A 95 18.59 12.22 27.64
C LYS A 95 18.37 10.79 28.13
N GLU A 96 18.18 10.59 29.44
CA GLU A 96 17.91 9.27 30.00
C GLU A 96 16.62 8.67 29.46
N ILE A 97 15.59 9.50 29.24
CA ILE A 97 14.33 9.05 28.63
C ILE A 97 14.54 8.60 27.19
N VAL A 98 15.21 9.42 26.38
CA VAL A 98 15.50 9.09 24.98
C VAL A 98 16.35 7.82 24.90
N ASP A 99 17.39 7.71 25.73
CA ASP A 99 18.22 6.50 25.81
C ASP A 99 17.38 5.26 26.20
N ALA A 100 16.45 5.40 27.16
CA ALA A 100 15.56 4.31 27.58
C ALA A 100 14.60 3.85 26.47
N VAL A 101 14.04 4.79 25.73
CA VAL A 101 13.15 4.52 24.60
C VAL A 101 13.92 3.85 23.46
N GLU A 102 15.01 4.47 23.00
CA GLU A 102 15.73 4.05 21.80
C GLU A 102 16.53 2.76 22.01
N GLN A 103 17.22 2.63 23.15
CA GLN A 103 18.13 1.49 23.38
C GLN A 103 17.43 0.29 24.00
N HIS A 104 16.38 0.52 24.79
CA HIS A 104 15.68 -0.55 25.53
C HIS A 104 14.26 -0.84 25.00
N ASN A 105 13.82 -0.15 23.95
CA ASN A 105 12.51 -0.35 23.32
C ASN A 105 11.35 -0.27 24.34
N LEU A 106 11.44 0.72 25.23
CA LEU A 106 10.46 1.01 26.26
C LEU A 106 9.54 2.13 25.80
N SER A 107 8.27 2.04 26.19
CA SER A 107 7.38 3.20 26.22
C SER A 107 7.20 3.68 27.66
N PHE A 108 6.83 4.95 27.80
CA PHE A 108 6.53 5.52 29.09
C PHE A 108 5.28 6.39 29.04
N ASP A 109 4.76 6.67 30.23
CA ASP A 109 3.66 7.59 30.43
C ASP A 109 3.93 8.42 31.68
N LEU A 110 3.74 9.73 31.58
CA LEU A 110 3.89 10.65 32.69
C LEU A 110 2.54 10.82 33.37
N ARG A 111 2.42 10.28 34.58
CA ARG A 111 1.22 10.38 35.40
C ARG A 111 1.51 11.16 36.66
N GLU A 112 0.45 11.66 37.29
CA GLU A 112 0.54 12.39 38.54
C GLU A 112 -0.25 11.65 39.61
N ILE A 113 0.36 11.51 40.79
CA ILE A 113 -0.20 10.76 41.92
C ILE A 113 0.03 11.50 43.22
N HIS A 114 -0.74 11.15 44.26
CA HIS A 114 -0.46 11.60 45.62
C HIS A 114 0.55 10.64 46.28
N PRO A 115 1.79 11.06 46.55
CA PRO A 115 2.81 10.16 47.12
C PRO A 115 2.39 9.57 48.46
N HIS A 116 1.66 10.34 49.28
CA HIS A 116 1.19 9.93 50.61
C HIS A 116 0.04 8.90 50.58
N ARG A 117 -0.61 8.70 49.43
CA ARG A 117 -1.68 7.71 49.25
C ARG A 117 -1.19 6.40 48.62
N LEU A 118 0.11 6.29 48.34
CA LEU A 118 0.70 5.05 47.81
C LEU A 118 0.71 3.94 48.89
N PRO A 119 0.49 2.67 48.52
CA PRO A 119 0.66 1.55 49.43
C PRO A 119 2.05 1.55 50.07
N GLY A 120 2.12 1.53 51.41
CA GLY A 120 3.38 1.57 52.15
C GLY A 120 3.93 2.98 52.43
N ALA A 121 3.30 4.03 51.91
CA ALA A 121 3.58 5.39 52.35
C ALA A 121 3.05 5.60 53.79
N LYS A 122 3.73 6.44 54.58
CA LYS A 122 3.22 6.84 55.89
C LYS A 122 1.97 7.71 55.66
N PRO A 123 0.77 7.27 56.04
CA PRO A 123 -0.44 8.05 55.82
C PRO A 123 -0.35 9.31 56.68
N ASP A 124 -0.40 10.47 56.03
CA ASP A 124 -0.59 11.73 56.73
C ASP A 124 -2.09 11.85 57.08
N LEU A 125 -2.42 11.48 58.31
CA LEU A 125 -3.79 11.50 58.83
C LEU A 125 -4.37 12.93 58.94
N SER A 126 -3.56 13.97 58.70
CA SER A 126 -4.01 15.37 58.73
C SER A 126 -4.54 15.88 57.38
N GLN A 127 -4.28 15.19 56.27
CA GLN A 127 -4.67 15.61 54.90
C GLN A 127 -5.85 14.81 54.32
N GLN A 128 -6.74 14.31 55.18
CA GLN A 128 -7.55 13.14 54.87
C GLN A 128 -8.92 13.43 54.21
N GLU A 129 -9.30 14.68 53.93
CA GLU A 129 -10.70 14.99 53.53
C GLU A 129 -10.92 15.59 52.14
N SER A 130 -9.90 16.08 51.42
CA SER A 130 -10.09 16.68 50.08
C SER A 130 -9.08 16.20 49.03
N PHE A 131 -9.46 16.27 47.75
CA PHE A 131 -8.57 16.00 46.62
C PHE A 131 -7.82 17.29 46.28
N ASP A 132 -6.53 17.35 46.61
CA ASP A 132 -5.67 18.53 46.38
C ASP A 132 -4.74 18.34 45.17
N THR A 133 -5.03 19.06 44.08
CA THR A 133 -4.23 19.00 42.85
C THR A 133 -2.80 19.52 43.02
N GLU A 134 -2.50 20.35 44.01
CA GLU A 134 -1.15 20.91 44.21
C GLU A 134 -0.17 19.91 44.83
N SER A 135 -0.68 18.94 45.59
CA SER A 135 0.11 17.86 46.22
C SER A 135 0.49 16.71 45.27
N LEU A 136 0.04 16.78 44.01
CA LEU A 136 0.35 15.78 43.00
C LEU A 136 1.84 15.82 42.63
N ALA A 137 2.47 14.64 42.59
CA ALA A 137 3.84 14.46 42.16
C ALA A 137 3.90 13.64 40.87
N PRO A 138 4.84 13.96 39.96
CA PRO A 138 5.01 13.20 38.72
C PRO A 138 5.59 11.82 39.00
N ILE A 139 5.08 10.82 38.29
CA ILE A 139 5.63 9.47 38.22
C ILE A 139 5.70 9.04 36.75
N LEU A 140 6.85 8.48 36.34
CA LEU A 140 6.98 7.85 35.04
C LEU A 140 6.66 6.37 35.16
N LEU A 141 5.68 5.93 34.39
CA LEU A 141 5.31 4.52 34.27
C LEU A 141 6.00 3.94 33.04
N TRP A 142 6.96 3.07 33.25
CA TRP A 142 7.70 2.41 32.18
C TRP A 142 7.09 1.05 31.84
N GLN A 143 7.02 0.74 30.55
CA GLN A 143 6.61 -0.57 30.06
C GLN A 143 7.33 -0.92 28.76
N PRO A 144 7.51 -2.21 28.43
CA PRO A 144 7.99 -2.58 27.11
C PRO A 144 7.03 -2.08 26.02
N LEU A 145 7.53 -1.50 24.93
CA LEU A 145 6.71 -0.99 23.83
C LEU A 145 5.77 -2.07 23.26
N ALA A 146 6.24 -3.31 23.22
CA ALA A 146 5.46 -4.47 22.77
C ALA A 146 4.26 -4.82 23.68
N ARG A 147 4.21 -4.30 24.91
CA ARG A 147 3.10 -4.47 25.86
C ARG A 147 2.21 -3.25 25.95
N ASP A 148 2.55 -2.16 25.26
CA ASP A 148 1.73 -0.96 25.24
C ASP A 148 0.42 -1.24 24.49
N SER A 149 -0.71 -1.13 25.18
CA SER A 149 -2.02 -1.40 24.58
C SER A 149 -2.33 -0.46 23.42
N ARG A 150 -1.72 0.74 23.40
CA ARG A 150 -1.90 1.74 22.36
C ARG A 150 -1.22 1.37 21.03
N VAL A 151 -0.19 0.52 21.11
CA VAL A 151 0.54 -0.04 19.95
C VAL A 151 0.06 -1.47 19.65
N SER A 152 -0.70 -2.06 20.58
CA SER A 152 -1.25 -3.40 20.43
C SER A 152 -2.41 -3.43 19.45
N ILE A 153 -2.30 -4.33 18.50
CA ILE A 153 -3.35 -4.62 17.53
C ILE A 153 -4.41 -5.51 18.19
N THR A 154 -5.65 -5.04 18.23
CA THR A 154 -6.78 -5.79 18.80
C THR A 154 -7.84 -6.09 17.75
N THR A 155 -8.54 -7.21 17.92
CA THR A 155 -9.73 -7.56 17.12
C THR A 155 -10.98 -7.33 17.95
N LEU A 156 -11.97 -6.63 17.39
CA LEU A 156 -13.21 -6.30 18.12
C LEU A 156 -14.25 -7.42 18.07
N SER A 157 -14.14 -8.34 17.11
CA SER A 157 -15.06 -9.47 16.97
C SER A 157 -14.35 -10.76 16.56
N ALA A 158 -14.90 -11.91 16.97
CA ALA A 158 -14.31 -13.22 16.72
C ALA A 158 -14.20 -13.55 15.21
N GLN A 159 -15.19 -13.12 14.40
CA GLN A 159 -15.18 -13.32 12.95
C GLN A 159 -14.18 -12.42 12.20
N GLU A 160 -13.69 -11.34 12.82
CA GLU A 160 -12.82 -10.36 12.16
C GLU A 160 -11.50 -10.98 11.74
N ALA A 161 -10.86 -11.74 12.63
CA ALA A 161 -9.60 -12.43 12.36
C ALA A 161 -9.73 -13.43 11.20
N PHE A 162 -10.84 -14.16 11.13
CA PHE A 162 -11.10 -15.10 10.03
C PHE A 162 -11.28 -14.35 8.70
N GLY A 163 -12.08 -13.29 8.67
CA GLY A 163 -12.30 -12.49 7.47
C GLY A 163 -11.02 -11.83 6.97
N ILE A 164 -10.20 -11.32 7.87
CA ILE A 164 -8.85 -10.81 7.59
C ILE A 164 -7.99 -11.89 6.93
N TYR A 165 -7.95 -13.08 7.52
CA TYR A 165 -7.11 -14.17 7.03
C TYR A 165 -7.49 -14.60 5.61
N VAL A 166 -8.79 -14.73 5.34
CA VAL A 166 -9.31 -15.09 4.01
C VAL A 166 -8.99 -13.99 2.99
N LYS A 167 -9.22 -12.71 3.33
CA LYS A 167 -8.86 -11.56 2.47
C LYS A 167 -7.36 -11.53 2.18
N ALA A 168 -6.53 -11.72 3.21
CA ALA A 168 -5.08 -11.76 3.08
C ALA A 168 -4.63 -12.90 2.17
N SER A 169 -5.16 -14.10 2.38
CA SER A 169 -4.86 -15.29 1.55
C SER A 169 -5.20 -15.04 0.08
N PHE A 170 -6.34 -14.43 -0.20
CA PHE A 170 -6.75 -14.08 -1.55
C PHE A 170 -5.82 -13.04 -2.19
N LEU A 171 -5.57 -11.91 -1.51
CA LEU A 171 -4.78 -10.81 -2.08
C LEU A 171 -3.29 -11.14 -2.19
N VAL A 172 -2.71 -11.83 -1.21
CA VAL A 172 -1.35 -12.36 -1.30
C VAL A 172 -1.27 -13.38 -2.45
N GLY A 173 -2.25 -14.27 -2.56
CA GLY A 173 -2.32 -15.22 -3.66
C GLY A 173 -2.42 -14.56 -5.03
N LEU A 174 -3.16 -13.45 -5.14
CA LEU A 174 -3.24 -12.63 -6.35
C LEU A 174 -1.88 -12.03 -6.73
N VAL A 175 -1.15 -11.50 -5.76
CA VAL A 175 0.21 -10.96 -5.98
C VAL A 175 1.17 -12.07 -6.44
N LEU A 176 1.13 -13.24 -5.79
CA LEU A 176 1.94 -14.39 -6.16
C LEU A 176 1.57 -14.95 -7.54
N ALA A 177 0.29 -14.92 -7.91
CA ALA A 177 -0.18 -15.27 -9.25
C ALA A 177 0.13 -14.19 -10.31
N GLY A 178 0.51 -12.99 -9.89
CA GLY A 178 0.78 -11.83 -10.75
C GLY A 178 1.65 -12.14 -11.98
N PRO A 179 2.84 -12.76 -11.83
CA PRO A 179 3.69 -13.12 -12.96
C PRO A 179 2.98 -14.02 -13.99
N TRP A 180 2.18 -14.97 -13.53
CA TRP A 180 1.42 -15.87 -14.40
C TRP A 180 0.26 -15.16 -15.10
N ILE A 181 -0.48 -14.32 -14.36
CA ILE A 181 -1.59 -13.53 -14.92
C ILE A 181 -1.07 -12.57 -15.99
N ILE A 182 0.03 -11.88 -15.71
CA ILE A 182 0.71 -10.99 -16.67
C ILE A 182 1.16 -11.77 -17.90
N TYR A 183 1.74 -12.97 -17.71
CA TYR A 183 2.12 -13.85 -18.82
C TYR A 183 0.93 -14.19 -19.72
N GLN A 184 -0.21 -14.59 -19.15
CA GLN A 184 -1.42 -14.90 -19.92
C GLN A 184 -2.01 -13.67 -20.61
N LEU A 185 -1.99 -12.51 -19.95
CA LEU A 185 -2.44 -11.25 -20.53
C LEU A 185 -1.62 -10.90 -21.78
N TRP A 186 -0.29 -11.02 -21.70
CA TRP A 186 0.60 -10.74 -22.83
C TRP A 186 0.49 -11.76 -23.97
N ILE A 187 0.24 -13.04 -23.69
CA ILE A 187 -0.03 -14.04 -24.74
C ILE A 187 -1.32 -13.69 -25.49
N PHE A 188 -2.38 -13.34 -24.75
CA PHE A 188 -3.64 -12.94 -25.34
C PHE A 188 -3.47 -11.71 -26.23
N VAL A 189 -2.75 -10.69 -25.74
CA VAL A 189 -2.40 -9.50 -26.52
C VAL A 189 -1.60 -9.91 -27.76
N ALA A 190 -0.56 -10.75 -27.61
CA ALA A 190 0.26 -11.23 -28.72
C ALA A 190 -0.52 -12.01 -29.79
N ALA A 191 -1.62 -12.69 -29.43
CA ALA A 191 -2.48 -13.38 -30.38
C ALA A 191 -3.18 -12.40 -31.34
N GLY A 192 -3.52 -11.19 -30.87
CA GLY A 192 -4.10 -10.12 -31.68
C GLY A 192 -3.10 -9.29 -32.50
N LEU A 193 -1.80 -9.46 -32.27
CA LEU A 193 -0.74 -8.67 -32.93
C LEU A 193 -0.22 -9.31 -34.22
N TYR A 194 0.28 -8.49 -35.14
CA TYR A 194 0.93 -8.98 -36.35
C TYR A 194 2.22 -9.76 -36.02
N PRO A 195 2.61 -10.79 -36.81
CA PRO A 195 3.76 -11.64 -36.51
C PRO A 195 5.08 -10.89 -36.25
N HIS A 196 5.29 -9.75 -36.91
CA HIS A 196 6.48 -8.91 -36.74
C HIS A 196 6.46 -8.10 -35.43
N GLU A 197 5.28 -7.83 -34.87
CA GLU A 197 5.09 -7.10 -33.60
C GLU A 197 5.17 -8.03 -32.38
N LYS A 198 4.92 -9.34 -32.55
CA LYS A 198 5.00 -10.34 -31.46
C LYS A 198 6.36 -10.40 -30.78
N LYS A 199 7.44 -9.99 -31.47
CA LYS A 199 8.78 -9.89 -30.88
C LYS A 199 8.85 -8.85 -29.76
N VAL A 200 8.07 -7.78 -29.86
CA VAL A 200 8.02 -6.71 -28.85
C VAL A 200 7.49 -7.26 -27.51
N VAL A 201 6.50 -8.16 -27.56
CA VAL A 201 5.91 -8.77 -26.36
C VAL A 201 6.94 -9.48 -25.49
N HIS A 202 7.96 -10.11 -26.08
CA HIS A 202 9.01 -10.81 -25.33
C HIS A 202 9.90 -9.87 -24.51
N ILE A 203 9.98 -8.60 -24.89
CA ILE A 203 10.69 -7.55 -24.12
C ILE A 203 9.76 -6.97 -23.05
N PHE A 204 8.48 -6.77 -23.39
CA PHE A 204 7.51 -6.13 -22.51
C PHE A 204 7.06 -7.04 -21.36
N LEU A 205 7.02 -8.36 -21.58
CA LEU A 205 6.58 -9.33 -20.57
C LEU A 205 7.47 -9.32 -19.30
N PRO A 206 8.80 -9.52 -19.37
CA PRO A 206 9.64 -9.45 -18.18
C PRO A 206 9.67 -8.04 -17.56
N ALA A 207 9.59 -6.99 -18.38
CA ALA A 207 9.47 -5.61 -17.90
C ALA A 207 8.17 -5.40 -17.10
N SER A 208 7.04 -5.92 -17.58
CA SER A 208 5.72 -5.87 -16.94
C SER A 208 5.73 -6.57 -15.59
N THR A 209 6.27 -7.79 -15.52
CA THR A 209 6.41 -8.55 -14.28
C THR A 209 7.30 -7.84 -13.28
N GLY A 210 8.46 -7.32 -13.72
CA GLY A 210 9.36 -6.55 -12.87
C GLY A 210 8.73 -5.27 -12.35
N LEU A 211 7.98 -4.56 -13.19
CA LEU A 211 7.32 -3.30 -12.84
C LEU A 211 6.12 -3.53 -11.89
N PHE A 212 5.40 -4.64 -12.05
CA PHE A 212 4.35 -5.05 -11.10
C PHE A 212 4.95 -5.31 -9.71
N ALA A 213 6.03 -6.10 -9.64
CA ALA A 213 6.72 -6.37 -8.40
C ALA A 213 7.30 -5.08 -7.78
N ALA A 214 7.90 -4.21 -8.59
CA ALA A 214 8.39 -2.91 -8.14
C ALA A 214 7.26 -2.02 -7.56
N GLY A 215 6.08 -2.00 -8.18
CA GLY A 215 4.92 -1.29 -7.66
C GLY A 215 4.45 -1.83 -6.31
N VAL A 216 4.32 -3.15 -6.18
CA VAL A 216 3.97 -3.81 -4.92
C VAL A 216 4.99 -3.49 -3.81
N LEU A 217 6.29 -3.58 -4.13
CA LEU A 217 7.37 -3.30 -3.18
C LEU A 217 7.41 -1.81 -2.79
N LEU A 218 7.24 -0.90 -3.74
CA LEU A 218 7.21 0.54 -3.47
C LEU A 218 6.08 0.89 -2.51
N ALA A 219 4.88 0.34 -2.75
CA ALA A 219 3.74 0.53 -1.87
C ALA A 219 4.05 0.07 -0.45
N PHE A 220 4.62 -1.14 -0.32
CA PHE A 220 4.91 -1.74 0.98
C PHE A 220 5.99 -1.00 1.76
N PHE A 221 7.11 -0.66 1.13
CA PHE A 221 8.29 -0.12 1.82
C PHE A 221 8.31 1.40 1.96
N PHE A 222 7.62 2.13 1.10
CA PHE A 222 7.69 3.60 1.08
C PHE A 222 6.33 4.25 1.32
N VAL A 223 5.29 3.78 0.65
CA VAL A 223 3.99 4.47 0.68
C VAL A 223 3.28 4.30 2.01
N PHE A 224 3.34 3.11 2.63
CA PHE A 224 2.68 2.91 3.93
C PHE A 224 3.23 3.78 5.04
N ASP A 225 4.56 3.88 5.14
CA ASP A 225 5.22 4.74 6.14
C ASP A 225 4.74 6.18 5.99
N PHE A 226 4.77 6.70 4.76
CA PHE A 226 4.34 8.06 4.47
C PHE A 226 2.85 8.32 4.77
N VAL A 227 1.95 7.41 4.38
CA VAL A 227 0.51 7.53 4.67
C VAL A 227 0.22 7.47 6.16
N LEU A 228 0.86 6.54 6.89
CA LEU A 228 0.64 6.39 8.33
C LEU A 228 1.12 7.61 9.12
N THR A 229 2.34 8.09 8.85
CA THR A 229 2.86 9.29 9.50
C THR A 229 1.93 10.48 9.27
N TYR A 230 1.41 10.64 8.05
CA TYR A 230 0.46 11.69 7.74
C TYR A 230 -0.86 11.54 8.52
N LEU A 231 -1.48 10.34 8.50
CA LEU A 231 -2.76 10.10 9.17
C LEU A 231 -2.67 10.29 10.70
N LEU A 232 -1.57 9.87 11.31
CA LEU A 232 -1.35 10.03 12.76
C LEU A 232 -1.11 11.50 13.12
N ALA A 233 -0.27 12.22 12.35
CA ALA A 233 -0.05 13.65 12.53
C ALA A 233 -1.36 14.46 12.36
N PHE A 234 -2.24 14.02 11.46
CA PHE A 234 -3.55 14.65 11.29
C PHE A 234 -4.49 14.43 12.49
N ASN A 235 -4.47 13.24 13.11
CA ASN A 235 -5.23 12.99 14.34
C ASN A 235 -4.75 13.89 15.48
N GLU A 236 -3.45 14.03 15.63
CA GLU A 236 -2.85 14.92 16.62
C GLU A 236 -3.21 16.39 16.40
N TRP A 237 -3.17 16.84 15.15
CA TRP A 237 -3.58 18.20 14.80
C TRP A 237 -5.05 18.48 15.18
N LEU A 238 -5.92 17.46 15.14
CA LEU A 238 -7.30 17.54 15.62
C LEU A 238 -7.46 17.36 17.13
N GLY A 239 -6.39 17.00 17.85
CA GLY A 239 -6.42 16.67 19.27
C GLY A 239 -7.09 15.33 19.58
N LEU A 240 -7.12 14.42 18.61
CA LEU A 240 -7.69 13.07 18.75
C LEU A 240 -6.60 12.05 19.01
N ASP A 241 -6.86 11.10 19.92
CA ASP A 241 -5.98 9.94 20.09
C ASP A 241 -6.30 8.88 19.03
N PRO A 242 -5.32 8.44 18.22
CA PRO A 242 -5.54 7.45 17.18
C PRO A 242 -5.79 6.07 17.78
N ASP A 243 -6.87 5.40 17.37
CA ASP A 243 -7.17 4.01 17.73
C ASP A 243 -7.46 3.20 16.45
N PRO A 244 -6.41 2.77 15.71
CA PRO A 244 -6.60 2.16 14.40
C PRO A 244 -7.16 0.74 14.51
N ARG A 245 -8.31 0.52 13.89
CA ARG A 245 -8.92 -0.81 13.81
C ARG A 245 -8.16 -1.74 12.86
N ILE A 246 -7.87 -2.96 13.31
CA ILE A 246 -7.07 -3.91 12.53
C ILE A 246 -7.69 -4.31 11.19
N SER A 247 -9.01 -4.50 11.11
CA SER A 247 -9.63 -4.87 9.84
C SER A 247 -9.58 -3.76 8.79
N GLU A 248 -9.62 -2.50 9.21
CA GLU A 248 -9.50 -1.34 8.33
C GLU A 248 -8.06 -1.21 7.84
N TRP A 249 -7.10 -1.27 8.75
CA TRP A 249 -5.68 -1.30 8.44
C TRP A 249 -5.32 -2.43 7.47
N LEU A 250 -5.73 -3.68 7.76
CA LEU A 250 -5.39 -4.81 6.92
C LEU A 250 -6.10 -4.76 5.57
N SER A 251 -7.34 -4.26 5.51
CA SER A 251 -7.98 -4.05 4.21
C SER A 251 -7.18 -3.04 3.39
N PHE A 252 -6.80 -1.91 3.99
CA PHE A 252 -5.98 -0.89 3.33
C PHE A 252 -4.64 -1.48 2.85
N VAL A 253 -3.88 -2.15 3.73
CA VAL A 253 -2.57 -2.70 3.37
C VAL A 253 -2.63 -3.83 2.36
N LEU A 254 -3.68 -4.63 2.35
CA LEU A 254 -3.76 -5.72 1.38
C LEU A 254 -4.14 -5.21 -0.02
N PHE A 255 -4.97 -4.17 -0.12
CA PHE A 255 -5.41 -3.62 -1.41
C PHE A 255 -4.39 -2.65 -2.03
N LEU A 256 -3.74 -1.81 -1.22
CA LEU A 256 -2.85 -0.76 -1.72
C LEU A 256 -1.71 -1.28 -2.63
N PRO A 257 -0.96 -2.35 -2.27
CA PRO A 257 0.15 -2.83 -3.07
C PRO A 257 -0.33 -3.44 -4.40
N VAL A 258 -1.51 -4.06 -4.41
CA VAL A 258 -2.14 -4.54 -5.65
C VAL A 258 -2.47 -3.35 -6.55
N GLY A 259 -3.07 -2.30 -5.99
CA GLY A 259 -3.37 -1.05 -6.70
C GLY A 259 -2.12 -0.42 -7.32
N PHE A 260 -1.02 -0.34 -6.57
CA PHE A 260 0.26 0.14 -7.10
C PHE A 260 0.86 -0.80 -8.15
N GLY A 261 0.85 -2.11 -7.93
CA GLY A 261 1.36 -3.08 -8.92
C GLY A 261 0.64 -2.93 -10.26
N LEU A 262 -0.68 -2.73 -10.23
CA LEU A 262 -1.49 -2.44 -11.42
C LEU A 262 -1.22 -1.04 -11.99
N GLY A 263 -1.15 -0.01 -11.15
CA GLY A 263 -0.84 1.36 -11.56
C GLY A 263 0.52 1.48 -12.24
N PHE A 264 1.49 0.69 -11.78
CA PHE A 264 2.81 0.57 -12.38
C PHE A 264 2.79 -0.03 -13.79
N GLN A 265 1.71 -0.71 -14.20
CA GLN A 265 1.55 -1.15 -15.60
C GLN A 265 1.19 0.00 -16.55
N LEU A 266 0.69 1.12 -16.02
CA LEU A 266 0.21 2.25 -16.83
C LEU A 266 1.27 2.77 -17.82
N PRO A 267 2.52 3.09 -17.42
CA PRO A 267 3.53 3.59 -18.36
C PRO A 267 3.84 2.57 -19.46
N LEU A 268 3.88 1.29 -19.11
CA LEU A 268 4.17 0.21 -20.05
C LEU A 268 3.06 0.07 -21.09
N VAL A 269 1.79 0.09 -20.64
CA VAL A 269 0.63 0.06 -21.53
C VAL A 269 0.60 1.27 -22.46
N MET A 270 0.93 2.47 -21.95
CA MET A 270 0.99 3.68 -22.77
C MET A 270 2.03 3.56 -23.89
N VAL A 271 3.25 3.11 -23.56
CA VAL A 271 4.30 2.87 -24.56
C VAL A 271 3.88 1.82 -25.58
N PHE A 272 3.24 0.75 -25.11
CA PHE A 272 2.78 -0.32 -25.98
C PHE A 272 1.73 0.18 -27.00
N LEU A 273 0.73 0.94 -26.54
CA LEU A 273 -0.32 1.52 -27.41
C LEU A 273 0.24 2.53 -28.42
N ASP A 274 1.22 3.34 -28.01
CA ASP A 274 1.88 4.30 -28.89
C ASP A 274 2.74 3.59 -29.95
N ARG A 275 3.45 2.53 -29.57
CA ARG A 275 4.28 1.74 -30.50
C ARG A 275 3.48 0.98 -31.55
N LEU A 276 2.26 0.57 -31.21
CA LEU A 276 1.31 -0.01 -32.17
C LEU A 276 0.59 1.04 -33.03
N GLY A 277 0.81 2.33 -32.77
CA GLY A 277 0.11 3.41 -33.47
C GLY A 277 -1.38 3.52 -33.14
N ILE A 278 -1.86 2.84 -32.09
CA ILE A 278 -3.27 2.88 -31.65
C ILE A 278 -3.57 4.24 -31.00
N VAL A 279 -2.65 4.76 -30.20
CA VAL A 279 -2.80 6.03 -29.50
C VAL A 279 -1.51 6.84 -29.56
N GLU A 280 -1.54 7.99 -30.23
CA GLU A 280 -0.37 8.87 -30.28
C GLU A 280 -0.05 9.51 -28.92
N VAL A 281 1.23 9.75 -28.65
CA VAL A 281 1.72 10.56 -27.50
C VAL A 281 0.99 11.89 -27.31
N LYS A 282 0.60 12.53 -28.41
CA LYS A 282 -0.14 13.80 -28.40
C LYS A 282 -1.51 13.63 -27.74
N THR A 283 -2.18 12.51 -27.97
CA THR A 283 -3.47 12.18 -27.38
C THR A 283 -3.34 12.06 -25.87
N PHE A 284 -2.34 11.32 -25.36
CA PHE A 284 -2.06 11.26 -23.92
C PHE A 284 -1.79 12.66 -23.36
N THR A 285 -0.95 13.45 -24.01
CA THR A 285 -0.67 14.82 -23.55
C THR A 285 -1.92 15.70 -23.53
N SER A 286 -2.84 15.56 -24.47
CA SER A 286 -4.08 16.35 -24.52
C SER A 286 -5.11 15.93 -23.46
N GLN A 287 -5.18 14.64 -23.15
CA GLN A 287 -6.17 14.03 -22.25
C GLN A 287 -5.68 13.88 -20.80
N TRP A 288 -4.61 14.58 -20.43
CA TRP A 288 -4.04 14.52 -19.09
C TRP A 288 -5.06 14.82 -17.97
N ARG A 289 -6.03 15.71 -18.24
CA ARG A 289 -7.11 16.04 -17.28
C ARG A 289 -8.01 14.84 -16.99
N MET A 290 -8.36 14.08 -18.02
CA MET A 290 -9.16 12.86 -17.85
C MET A 290 -8.38 11.79 -17.11
N ALA A 291 -7.08 11.63 -17.44
CA ALA A 291 -6.21 10.73 -16.70
C ALA A 291 -6.12 11.10 -15.21
N PHE A 292 -6.02 12.39 -14.89
CA PHE A 292 -6.07 12.88 -13.51
C PHE A 292 -7.36 12.46 -12.82
N VAL A 293 -8.53 12.73 -13.41
CA VAL A 293 -9.82 12.32 -12.82
C VAL A 293 -9.84 10.81 -12.52
N VAL A 294 -9.38 9.97 -13.45
CA VAL A 294 -9.31 8.51 -13.25
C VAL A 294 -8.34 8.14 -12.12
N ILE A 295 -7.17 8.78 -12.05
CA ILE A 295 -6.18 8.57 -10.99
C ILE A 295 -6.74 8.98 -9.63
N PHE A 296 -7.46 10.10 -9.55
CA PHE A 296 -8.12 10.54 -8.32
C PHE A 296 -9.23 9.59 -7.88
N ILE A 297 -10.03 9.07 -8.81
CA ILE A 297 -11.04 8.04 -8.51
C ILE A 297 -10.38 6.76 -8.00
N ALA A 298 -9.32 6.30 -8.66
CA ALA A 298 -8.57 5.13 -8.22
C ALA A 298 -7.95 5.34 -6.84
N ALA A 299 -7.38 6.52 -6.59
CA ALA A 299 -6.82 6.88 -5.29
C ALA A 299 -7.91 6.88 -4.21
N ALA A 300 -9.06 7.49 -4.48
CA ALA A 300 -10.20 7.53 -3.55
C ALA A 300 -10.72 6.14 -3.15
N ILE A 301 -10.62 5.15 -4.05
CA ILE A 301 -11.00 3.75 -3.77
C ILE A 301 -9.93 3.06 -2.91
N LEU A 302 -8.66 3.38 -3.12
CA LEU A 302 -7.53 2.73 -2.45
C LEU A 302 -7.19 3.32 -1.08
N THR A 303 -7.53 4.59 -0.82
CA THR A 303 -7.32 5.26 0.46
C THR A 303 -8.61 5.40 1.27
N PRO A 304 -8.55 5.58 2.59
CA PRO A 304 -9.72 5.83 3.42
C PRO A 304 -10.33 7.23 3.21
N ALA A 305 -10.80 7.51 1.99
CA ALA A 305 -11.63 8.65 1.55
C ALA A 305 -11.33 10.06 2.12
N ASP A 306 -10.12 10.31 2.62
CA ASP A 306 -9.68 11.62 3.08
C ASP A 306 -8.94 12.37 1.94
N PRO A 307 -9.19 13.69 1.75
CA PRO A 307 -8.65 14.43 0.60
C PRO A 307 -7.13 14.41 0.50
N TYR A 308 -6.44 14.41 1.64
CA TYR A 308 -4.99 14.53 1.68
C TYR A 308 -4.28 13.21 1.38
N SER A 309 -4.68 12.09 2.01
CA SER A 309 -4.13 10.78 1.66
C SER A 309 -4.47 10.39 0.22
N MET A 310 -5.65 10.78 -0.26
CA MET A 310 -6.01 10.64 -1.67
C MET A 310 -5.06 11.42 -2.59
N LEU A 311 -4.78 12.70 -2.29
CA LEU A 311 -3.83 13.53 -3.05
C LEU A 311 -2.40 12.95 -3.02
N LEU A 312 -1.99 12.52 -1.84
CA LEU A 312 -0.71 11.89 -1.56
C LEU A 312 -0.52 10.61 -2.39
N LEU A 313 -1.59 9.81 -2.54
CA LEU A 313 -1.61 8.62 -3.39
C LEU A 313 -1.75 8.92 -4.89
N ALA A 314 -2.54 9.94 -5.25
CA ALA A 314 -2.71 10.37 -6.64
C ALA A 314 -1.40 10.89 -7.24
N THR A 315 -0.55 11.51 -6.42
CA THR A 315 0.74 12.08 -6.84
C THR A 315 1.68 11.07 -7.52
N PRO A 316 2.05 9.92 -6.91
CA PRO A 316 2.88 8.92 -7.56
C PRO A 316 2.22 8.30 -8.79
N LEU A 317 0.90 8.11 -8.80
CA LEU A 317 0.18 7.60 -9.98
C LEU A 317 0.19 8.61 -11.14
N ALA A 318 0.03 9.90 -10.86
CA ALA A 318 0.18 10.97 -11.84
C ALA A 318 1.62 11.07 -12.36
N ALA A 319 2.61 10.89 -11.48
CA ALA A 319 4.01 10.82 -11.87
C ALA A 319 4.28 9.65 -12.82
N LEU A 320 3.69 8.47 -12.59
CA LEU A 320 3.76 7.34 -13.53
C LEU A 320 3.14 7.68 -14.88
N TYR A 321 1.97 8.33 -14.90
CA TYR A 321 1.33 8.74 -16.14
C TYR A 321 2.20 9.69 -16.97
N PHE A 322 2.74 10.75 -16.35
CA PHE A 322 3.66 11.67 -17.04
C PHE A 322 4.99 11.00 -17.40
N GLY A 323 5.48 10.10 -16.55
CA GLY A 323 6.64 9.25 -16.86
C GLY A 323 6.40 8.39 -18.10
N GLY A 324 5.21 7.82 -18.25
CA GLY A 324 4.76 7.11 -19.45
C GLY A 324 4.78 7.99 -20.69
N ILE A 325 4.23 9.21 -20.62
CA ILE A 325 4.30 10.19 -21.71
C ILE A 325 5.76 10.48 -22.08
N GLY A 326 6.62 10.70 -21.09
CA GLY A 326 8.05 10.93 -21.28
C GLY A 326 8.73 9.76 -21.98
N LEU A 327 8.41 8.53 -21.57
CA LEU A 327 8.96 7.31 -22.13
C LEU A 327 8.55 7.11 -23.59
N CYS A 328 7.29 7.35 -23.94
CA CYS A 328 6.83 7.33 -25.34
C CYS A 328 7.62 8.34 -26.19
N ARG A 329 7.80 9.58 -25.71
CA ARG A 329 8.58 10.61 -26.44
C ARG A 329 10.03 10.23 -26.64
N TRP A 330 10.65 9.60 -25.64
CA TRP A 330 12.05 9.18 -25.71
C TRP A 330 12.24 8.06 -26.71
N LEU A 331 11.37 7.04 -26.68
CA LEU A 331 11.44 5.90 -27.59
C LEU A 331 11.16 6.30 -29.05
N ASN A 332 10.23 7.24 -29.29
CA ASN A 332 9.94 7.73 -30.65
C ASN A 332 11.06 8.59 -31.25
N LYS A 333 11.97 9.14 -30.43
CA LYS A 333 13.14 9.89 -30.90
C LYS A 333 14.31 9.00 -31.30
N SER A 334 14.36 7.76 -30.82
CA SER A 334 15.39 6.80 -31.20
C SER A 334 15.00 6.19 -32.55
N PRO A 335 15.69 6.53 -33.66
CA PRO A 335 15.40 5.88 -34.93
C PRO A 335 15.61 4.38 -34.76
N ALA A 336 14.61 3.59 -35.13
CA ALA A 336 14.74 2.14 -35.21
C ALA A 336 15.88 1.83 -36.20
N SER A 337 17.01 1.39 -35.67
CA SER A 337 18.17 0.90 -36.43
C SER A 337 17.87 -0.47 -37.02
#